data_AF-X1J923-F1
#
_entry.id   AF-X1J923-F1
#
_cell.length_a   1.000
_cell.length_b   1.000
_cell.length_c   1.000
_cell.angle_alpha   90.00
_cell.angle_beta   90.00
_cell.angle_gamma   90.00
#
_symmetry.space_group_name_H-M   'P 1'
#
loop_
_entity.id
_entity.type
_entity.pdbx_description
1 polymer ?
#
loop_
_entity_poly.entity_id
_entity_poly.type
_entity_poly.pdbx_seq_one_letter_code
_entity_poly.pdbx_strand_id
1 'polypeptide(L)'
;EKPREAASLSYLIKFNVELGNVTKAKDYFESLNLINNEIDNEHVKQNHKFSEALILKESSNSRDRIKAELLFEQLIEEEAIYPVLVEVLLNLCELLLTDLKETSNPDSLVKINTYVNKLQEISTKNKSHFLLIETLGLKAQLALVELDIETAKNLLLKAQTIAQENGLDKSVLDLLKQQETLTKQSIELKKMDQTKT
;
A
#
# COMPACT_ATOMS: atom_id res chain seq x y z
N GLU A 1 -27.41 -10.28 -6.22
CA GLU A 1 -27.57 -8.91 -6.75
C GLU A 1 -26.22 -8.46 -7.31
N LYS A 2 -26.21 -7.85 -8.50
CA LYS A 2 -24.99 -7.47 -9.24
C LYS A 2 -23.96 -6.65 -8.41
N PRO A 3 -24.35 -5.71 -7.52
CA PRO A 3 -23.37 -4.99 -6.70
C PRO A 3 -22.55 -5.89 -5.75
N ARG A 4 -23.16 -6.95 -5.19
CA ARG A 4 -22.44 -7.91 -4.33
C ARG A 4 -21.49 -8.79 -5.13
N GLU A 5 -21.89 -9.14 -6.35
CA GLU A 5 -21.07 -9.88 -7.29
C GLU A 5 -19.84 -9.06 -7.71
N ALA A 6 -20.03 -7.78 -8.05
CA ALA A 6 -18.94 -6.87 -8.35
C ALA A 6 -17.93 -6.73 -7.19
N ALA A 7 -18.41 -6.60 -5.95
CA ALA A 7 -17.54 -6.58 -4.78
C ALA A 7 -16.76 -7.91 -4.62
N SER A 8 -17.42 -9.04 -4.86
CA SER A 8 -16.77 -10.36 -4.79
C SER A 8 -15.68 -10.52 -5.85
N LEU A 9 -15.93 -10.07 -7.08
CA LEU A 9 -14.94 -10.05 -8.15
C LEU A 9 -13.76 -9.15 -7.81
N SER A 10 -14.00 -7.95 -7.26
CA SER A 10 -12.96 -7.04 -6.77
C SER A 10 -12.04 -7.70 -5.74
N TYR A 11 -12.59 -8.46 -4.78
CA TYR A 11 -11.79 -9.23 -3.82
C TYR A 11 -10.98 -10.36 -4.49
N LEU A 12 -11.56 -11.06 -5.46
CA LEU A 12 -10.84 -12.10 -6.21
C LEU A 12 -9.69 -11.51 -7.03
N ILE A 13 -9.90 -10.35 -7.66
CA ILE A 13 -8.87 -9.61 -8.40
C ILE A 13 -7.71 -9.26 -7.45
N LYS A 14 -8.02 -8.61 -6.32
CA LYS A 14 -7.04 -8.25 -5.29
C LYS A 14 -6.23 -9.47 -4.85
N PHE A 15 -6.90 -10.55 -4.46
CA PHE A 15 -6.22 -11.76 -3.99
C PHE A 15 -5.32 -12.38 -5.06
N ASN A 16 -5.73 -12.38 -6.34
CA ASN A 16 -4.89 -12.91 -7.41
C ASN A 16 -3.70 -11.99 -7.71
N VAL A 17 -3.85 -10.67 -7.61
CA VAL A 17 -2.73 -9.72 -7.68
C VAL A 17 -1.72 -9.97 -6.56
N GLU A 18 -2.16 -10.11 -5.31
CA GLU A 18 -1.29 -10.39 -4.16
C GLU A 18 -0.53 -11.72 -4.29
N LEU A 19 -1.10 -12.70 -4.98
CA LEU A 19 -0.45 -13.98 -5.28
C LEU A 19 0.45 -13.95 -6.53
N GLY A 20 0.56 -12.81 -7.22
CA GLY A 20 1.29 -12.69 -8.49
C GLY A 20 0.57 -13.31 -9.70
N ASN A 21 -0.69 -13.73 -9.55
CA ASN A 21 -1.51 -14.35 -10.59
C ASN A 21 -2.26 -13.29 -11.42
N VAL A 22 -1.53 -12.32 -11.98
CA VAL A 22 -2.11 -11.17 -12.70
C VAL A 22 -3.00 -11.58 -13.89
N THR A 23 -2.68 -12.66 -14.58
CA THR A 23 -3.53 -13.19 -15.68
C THR A 23 -4.93 -13.53 -15.18
N LYS A 24 -5.03 -14.25 -14.06
CA LYS A 24 -6.32 -14.64 -13.48
C LYS A 24 -7.08 -13.43 -12.90
N ALA A 25 -6.35 -12.43 -12.39
CA ALA A 25 -6.95 -11.17 -12.00
C ALA A 25 -7.61 -10.45 -13.19
N LYS A 26 -6.98 -10.48 -14.38
CA LYS A 26 -7.57 -9.93 -15.62
C LYS A 26 -8.84 -10.67 -16.04
N ASP A 27 -8.87 -11.99 -15.93
CA ASP A 27 -10.08 -12.78 -16.25
C ASP A 27 -11.29 -12.35 -15.37
N TYR A 28 -11.06 -12.17 -14.06
CA TYR A 28 -12.11 -11.66 -13.17
C TYR A 28 -12.48 -10.20 -13.46
N PHE A 29 -11.52 -9.39 -13.89
CA PHE A 29 -11.76 -8.00 -14.27
C PHE A 29 -12.66 -7.89 -15.50
N GLU A 30 -12.58 -8.79 -16.47
CA GLU A 30 -13.51 -8.83 -17.61
C GLU A 30 -14.96 -9.00 -17.14
N SER A 31 -15.19 -9.87 -16.16
CA SER A 31 -16.52 -10.07 -15.56
C SER A 31 -17.00 -8.82 -14.82
N LEU A 32 -16.11 -8.16 -14.08
CA LEU A 32 -16.42 -6.91 -13.37
C LEU A 32 -16.75 -5.78 -14.35
N ASN A 33 -16.06 -5.73 -15.49
CA ASN A 33 -16.27 -4.75 -16.54
C ASN A 33 -17.66 -4.89 -17.18
N LEU A 34 -18.14 -6.12 -17.39
CA LEU A 34 -19.52 -6.35 -17.85
C LEU A 34 -20.54 -5.79 -16.87
N ILE A 35 -20.38 -6.08 -15.57
CA ILE A 35 -21.30 -5.58 -14.54
C ILE A 35 -21.29 -4.04 -14.50
N ASN A 36 -20.12 -3.42 -14.55
CA ASN A 36 -19.99 -1.96 -14.53
C ASN A 36 -20.67 -1.27 -15.72
N ASN A 37 -20.69 -1.91 -16.89
CA ASN A 37 -21.36 -1.38 -18.08
C ASN A 37 -22.89 -1.60 -18.05
N GLU A 38 -23.37 -2.58 -17.30
CA GLU A 38 -24.78 -2.93 -17.23
C GLU A 38 -25.57 -2.15 -16.17
N ILE A 39 -24.91 -1.70 -15.10
CA ILE A 39 -25.58 -1.02 -13.99
C ILE A 39 -24.90 0.29 -13.61
N ASP A 40 -25.72 1.34 -13.50
CA ASP A 40 -25.28 2.61 -12.96
C ASP A 40 -25.28 2.56 -11.44
N ASN A 41 -24.16 2.13 -10.86
CA ASN A 41 -23.99 2.05 -9.41
C ASN A 41 -22.59 2.54 -8.99
N GLU A 42 -22.55 3.49 -8.06
CA GLU A 42 -21.31 4.12 -7.64
C GLU A 42 -20.32 3.15 -7.00
N HIS A 43 -20.79 2.23 -6.15
CA HIS A 43 -19.90 1.23 -5.54
C HIS A 43 -19.33 0.25 -6.57
N VAL A 44 -20.06 -0.04 -7.64
CA VAL A 44 -19.57 -0.87 -8.74
C VAL A 44 -18.48 -0.13 -9.53
N LYS A 45 -18.69 1.16 -9.83
CA LYS A 45 -17.69 2.01 -10.48
C LYS A 45 -16.41 2.12 -9.67
N GLN A 46 -16.53 2.32 -8.35
CA GLN A 46 -15.37 2.38 -7.46
C GLN A 46 -14.61 1.05 -7.41
N ASN A 47 -15.31 -0.08 -7.30
CA ASN A 47 -14.69 -1.41 -7.35
C ASN A 47 -13.99 -1.68 -8.69
N HIS A 48 -14.60 -1.23 -9.79
CA HIS A 48 -14.03 -1.34 -11.13
C HIS A 48 -12.73 -0.53 -11.25
N LYS A 49 -12.73 0.76 -10.92
CA LYS A 49 -11.52 1.60 -10.93
C LYS A 49 -10.42 1.05 -10.04
N PHE A 50 -10.78 0.62 -8.82
CA PHE A 50 -9.83 0.05 -7.87
C PHE A 50 -9.18 -1.22 -8.43
N SER A 51 -9.98 -2.11 -9.02
CA SER A 51 -9.49 -3.34 -9.63
C SER A 51 -8.61 -3.09 -10.85
N GLU A 52 -8.97 -2.11 -11.69
CA GLU A 52 -8.15 -1.71 -12.83
C GLU A 52 -6.79 -1.18 -12.37
N ALA A 53 -6.80 -0.29 -11.37
CA ALA A 53 -5.57 0.28 -10.80
C ALA A 53 -4.65 -0.78 -10.20
N LEU A 54 -5.19 -1.78 -9.47
CA LEU A 54 -4.42 -2.90 -8.95
C LEU A 54 -3.71 -3.69 -10.05
N ILE A 55 -4.40 -4.00 -11.14
CA ILE A 55 -3.80 -4.75 -12.26
C ILE A 55 -2.72 -3.92 -12.96
N LEU A 56 -2.96 -2.62 -13.14
CA LEU A 56 -2.01 -1.70 -13.77
C LEU A 56 -0.75 -1.49 -12.92
N LYS A 57 -0.89 -1.49 -11.59
CA LYS A 57 0.22 -1.35 -10.62
C LYS A 57 1.29 -2.43 -10.83
N GLU A 58 0.87 -3.65 -11.13
CA GLU A 58 1.77 -4.80 -11.35
C GLU A 58 2.49 -4.78 -12.71
N SER A 59 2.18 -3.82 -13.57
CA SER A 59 2.82 -3.71 -14.88
C SER A 59 4.28 -3.22 -14.75
N SER A 60 5.18 -3.85 -15.50
CA SER A 60 6.56 -3.38 -15.64
C SER A 60 6.65 -2.03 -16.37
N ASN A 61 5.60 -1.64 -17.10
CA ASN A 61 5.53 -0.38 -17.84
C ASN A 61 5.19 0.79 -16.90
N SER A 62 6.07 1.79 -16.82
CA SER A 62 5.87 2.97 -15.99
C SER A 62 4.60 3.76 -16.34
N ARG A 63 4.17 3.76 -17.60
CA ARG A 63 2.92 4.44 -18.00
C ARG A 63 1.69 3.81 -17.36
N ASP A 64 1.69 2.49 -17.21
CA ASP A 64 0.58 1.78 -16.56
C ASP A 64 0.57 2.09 -15.05
N ARG A 65 1.75 2.15 -14.41
CA ARG A 65 1.86 2.56 -12.99
C ARG A 65 1.37 3.99 -12.75
N ILE A 66 1.70 4.92 -13.65
CA ILE A 66 1.17 6.30 -13.58
C ILE A 66 -0.36 6.29 -13.72
N LYS A 67 -0.91 5.48 -14.64
CA LYS A 67 -2.37 5.35 -14.78
C LYS A 67 -3.01 4.76 -13.50
N ALA A 68 -2.36 3.80 -12.85
CA ALA A 68 -2.81 3.25 -11.58
C ALA A 68 -2.86 4.33 -10.48
N GLU A 69 -1.82 5.15 -10.36
CA GLU A 69 -1.77 6.29 -9.42
C GLU A 69 -2.95 7.24 -9.66
N LEU A 70 -3.18 7.66 -10.91
CA LEU A 70 -4.29 8.57 -11.25
C LEU A 70 -5.68 7.98 -10.89
N LEU A 71 -5.89 6.68 -11.14
CA LEU A 71 -7.14 6.01 -10.77
C LEU A 71 -7.33 5.94 -9.25
N PHE A 72 -6.24 5.71 -8.51
CA PHE A 72 -6.29 5.73 -7.05
C PHE A 72 -6.52 7.14 -6.48
N GLU A 73 -5.89 8.18 -7.05
CA GLU A 73 -6.15 9.58 -6.66
C GLU A 73 -7.60 9.97 -6.93
N GLN A 74 -8.14 9.58 -8.10
CA GLN A 74 -9.56 9.78 -8.42
C GLN A 74 -10.49 9.13 -7.39
N LEU A 75 -10.18 7.91 -6.92
CA LEU A 75 -10.95 7.24 -5.86
C LEU A 75 -10.91 8.01 -4.53
N ILE A 76 -9.83 8.72 -4.22
CA ILE A 76 -9.77 9.58 -3.03
C ILE A 76 -10.69 10.80 -3.19
N GLU A 77 -10.67 11.43 -4.37
CA GLU A 77 -11.52 12.59 -4.69
C GLU A 77 -13.02 12.24 -4.69
N GLU A 78 -13.35 11.03 -5.14
CA GLU A 78 -14.73 10.50 -5.17
C GLU A 78 -15.21 9.97 -3.82
N GLU A 79 -14.45 10.19 -2.74
CA GLU A 79 -14.75 9.70 -1.39
C GLU A 79 -15.03 8.18 -1.39
N ALA A 80 -14.07 7.39 -1.91
CA ALA A 80 -14.19 5.94 -1.95
C ALA A 80 -14.70 5.35 -0.64
N ILE A 81 -15.54 4.32 -0.74
CA ILE A 81 -16.07 3.63 0.43
C ILE A 81 -14.94 3.16 1.34
N TYR A 82 -15.20 3.17 2.64
CA TYR A 82 -14.18 2.94 3.67
C TYR A 82 -13.24 1.74 3.40
N PRO A 83 -13.73 0.53 3.05
CA PRO A 83 -12.84 -0.61 2.77
C PRO A 83 -11.92 -0.37 1.57
N VAL A 84 -12.43 0.32 0.52
CA VAL A 84 -11.66 0.65 -0.67
C VAL A 84 -10.66 1.77 -0.39
N LEU A 85 -11.07 2.81 0.35
CA LEU A 85 -10.21 3.96 0.66
C LEU A 85 -8.92 3.56 1.38
N VAL A 86 -8.99 2.65 2.36
CA VAL A 86 -7.80 2.16 3.08
C VAL A 86 -6.83 1.49 2.13
N GLU A 87 -7.34 0.61 1.26
CA GLU A 87 -6.53 -0.10 0.27
C GLU A 87 -5.93 0.85 -0.76
N VAL A 88 -6.70 1.82 -1.24
CA VAL A 88 -6.25 2.87 -2.16
C VAL A 88 -5.05 3.62 -1.58
N LEU A 89 -5.14 4.06 -0.32
CA LEU A 89 -4.08 4.80 0.35
C LEU A 89 -2.81 3.95 0.55
N LEU A 90 -2.95 2.67 0.91
CA LEU A 90 -1.82 1.75 1.04
C LEU A 90 -1.13 1.53 -0.31
N ASN A 91 -1.89 1.28 -1.38
CA ASN A 91 -1.35 1.07 -2.74
C ASN A 91 -0.68 2.33 -3.32
N LEU A 92 -1.22 3.52 -3.03
CA LEU A 92 -0.57 4.78 -3.41
C LEU A 92 0.77 4.95 -2.71
N CYS A 93 0.85 4.65 -1.41
CA CYS A 93 2.11 4.73 -0.68
C CYS A 93 3.16 3.78 -1.29
N GLU A 94 2.78 2.56 -1.65
CA GLU A 94 3.67 1.59 -2.30
C GLU A 94 4.17 2.06 -3.67
N LEU A 95 3.26 2.58 -4.52
CA LEU A 95 3.60 3.14 -5.83
C LEU A 95 4.58 4.31 -5.69
N LEU A 96 4.27 5.26 -4.82
CA LEU A 96 5.08 6.46 -4.62
C LEU A 96 6.43 6.14 -3.96
N LEU A 97 6.50 5.14 -3.08
CA LEU A 97 7.77 4.67 -2.52
C LEU A 97 8.65 4.02 -3.60
N THR A 98 8.03 3.33 -4.57
CA THR A 98 8.73 2.77 -5.72
C THR A 98 9.25 3.88 -6.62
N ASP A 99 8.39 4.85 -6.97
CA ASP A 99 8.78 6.02 -7.75
C ASP A 99 9.90 6.82 -7.06
N LEU A 100 9.79 7.08 -5.76
CA LEU A 100 10.80 7.80 -4.98
C LEU A 100 12.18 7.10 -5.04
N LYS A 101 12.20 5.75 -5.01
CA LYS A 101 13.45 4.98 -5.17
C LYS A 101 14.02 5.06 -6.59
N GLU A 102 13.15 5.10 -7.60
CA GLU A 102 13.54 5.14 -9.02
C GLU A 102 13.99 6.53 -9.47
N THR A 103 13.33 7.59 -9.00
CA THR A 103 13.46 8.95 -9.53
C THR A 103 14.05 9.95 -8.54
N SER A 104 14.08 9.62 -7.24
CA SER A 104 14.42 10.56 -6.16
C SER A 104 13.56 11.83 -6.16
N ASN A 105 12.32 11.76 -6.67
CA ASN A 105 11.43 12.91 -6.74
C ASN A 105 10.92 13.31 -5.33
N PRO A 106 11.28 14.49 -4.81
CA PRO A 106 10.83 14.92 -3.48
C PRO A 106 9.31 15.13 -3.38
N ASP A 107 8.61 15.39 -4.49
CA ASP A 107 7.14 15.54 -4.47
C ASP A 107 6.44 14.24 -4.05
N SER A 108 7.02 13.09 -4.40
CA SER A 108 6.51 11.78 -4.01
C SER A 108 6.55 11.61 -2.49
N LEU A 109 7.58 12.14 -1.81
CA LEU A 109 7.67 12.13 -0.35
C LEU A 109 6.57 12.96 0.32
N VAL A 110 6.21 14.11 -0.25
CA VAL A 110 5.12 14.96 0.26
C VAL A 110 3.77 14.24 0.14
N LYS A 111 3.50 13.60 -1.00
CA LYS A 111 2.29 12.81 -1.21
C LYS A 111 2.21 11.62 -0.25
N ILE A 112 3.29 10.85 -0.10
CA ILE A 112 3.32 9.71 0.83
C ILE A 112 3.01 10.17 2.26
N ASN A 113 3.66 11.24 2.73
CA ASN A 113 3.40 11.77 4.08
C ASN A 113 1.93 12.16 4.27
N THR A 114 1.31 12.76 3.26
CA THR A 114 -0.13 13.10 3.28
C THR A 114 -0.99 11.84 3.46
N TYR A 115 -0.76 10.80 2.66
CA TYR A 115 -1.54 9.57 2.73
C TYR A 115 -1.29 8.77 4.00
N VAL A 116 -0.04 8.71 4.48
CA VAL A 116 0.33 8.06 5.74
C VAL A 116 -0.34 8.74 6.94
N ASN A 117 -0.42 10.07 6.95
CA ASN A 117 -1.14 10.79 8.02
C ASN A 117 -2.64 10.47 7.98
N LYS A 118 -3.25 10.41 6.79
CA LYS A 118 -4.65 10.00 6.63
C LYS A 118 -4.89 8.56 7.12
N LEU A 119 -3.98 7.63 6.81
CA LEU A 119 -4.01 6.25 7.33
C LEU A 119 -3.92 6.21 8.86
N GLN A 120 -3.08 7.06 9.46
CA GLN A 120 -2.98 7.17 10.92
C GLN A 120 -4.27 7.68 11.55
N GLU A 121 -4.88 8.71 10.99
CA GLU A 121 -6.16 9.24 11.47
C GLU A 121 -7.24 8.15 11.41
N ILE A 122 -7.32 7.43 10.29
CA ILE A 122 -8.26 6.33 10.08
C ILE A 122 -8.03 5.21 11.11
N SER A 123 -6.78 4.76 11.27
CA SER A 123 -6.45 3.67 12.21
C SER A 123 -6.79 4.03 13.65
N THR A 124 -6.54 5.28 14.04
CA THR A 124 -6.85 5.80 15.37
C THR A 124 -8.35 5.90 15.60
N LYS A 125 -9.07 6.51 14.66
CA LYS A 125 -10.53 6.70 14.73
C LYS A 125 -11.27 5.37 14.85
N ASN A 126 -10.84 4.38 14.06
CA ASN A 126 -11.49 3.06 14.01
C ASN A 126 -10.88 2.03 14.97
N LYS A 127 -9.87 2.42 15.77
CA LYS A 127 -9.11 1.53 16.66
C LYS A 127 -8.60 0.28 15.93
N SER A 128 -8.20 0.44 14.67
CA SER A 128 -7.70 -0.66 13.84
C SER A 128 -6.22 -0.89 14.14
N HIS A 129 -5.92 -1.89 14.97
CA HIS A 129 -4.54 -2.28 15.28
C HIS A 129 -3.78 -2.73 14.05
N PHE A 130 -4.43 -3.49 13.15
CA PHE A 130 -3.85 -3.90 11.88
C PHE A 130 -3.42 -2.69 11.04
N LEU A 131 -4.32 -1.71 10.84
CA LEU A 131 -3.99 -0.54 10.03
C LEU A 131 -2.92 0.34 10.69
N LEU A 132 -2.93 0.43 12.02
CA LEU A 132 -1.91 1.15 12.75
C LEU A 132 -0.53 0.53 12.54
N ILE A 133 -0.43 -0.81 12.52
CA ILE A 133 0.81 -1.53 12.23
C ILE A 133 1.31 -1.22 10.82
N GLU A 134 0.45 -1.32 9.80
CA GLU A 134 0.80 -1.00 8.42
C GLU A 134 1.28 0.46 8.29
N THR A 135 0.58 1.39 8.95
CA THR A 135 0.94 2.81 8.97
C THR A 135 2.31 3.04 9.62
N LEU A 136 2.61 2.36 10.73
CA LEU A 136 3.92 2.44 11.39
C LEU A 136 5.03 1.86 10.51
N GLY A 137 4.75 0.78 9.78
CA GLY A 137 5.66 0.22 8.78
C GLY A 137 6.00 1.22 7.68
N LEU A 138 4.99 1.90 7.11
CA LEU A 138 5.20 2.96 6.11
C LEU A 138 6.00 4.13 6.67
N LYS A 139 5.71 4.59 7.89
CA LYS A 139 6.49 5.64 8.56
C LYS A 139 7.94 5.23 8.77
N ALA A 140 8.18 3.97 9.13
CA ALA A 140 9.53 3.47 9.26
C ALA A 140 10.25 3.52 7.92
N GLN A 141 9.59 3.11 6.83
CA GLN A 141 10.18 3.19 5.49
C GLN A 141 10.53 4.62 5.07
N LEU A 142 9.67 5.60 5.39
CA LEU A 142 9.95 7.02 5.14
C LEU A 142 11.19 7.50 5.91
N ALA A 143 11.26 7.20 7.21
CA ALA A 143 12.41 7.57 8.04
C ALA A 143 13.72 7.01 7.47
N LEU A 144 13.70 5.83 6.85
CA LEU A 144 14.89 5.26 6.19
C LEU A 144 15.30 6.00 4.92
N VAL A 145 14.33 6.47 4.13
CA VAL A 145 14.62 7.28 2.95
C VAL A 145 15.32 8.58 3.39
N GLU A 146 14.96 9.11 4.55
CA GLU A 146 15.58 10.28 5.17
C GLU A 146 16.86 9.96 5.97
N LEU A 147 17.32 8.69 5.95
CA LEU A 147 18.47 8.18 6.71
C LEU A 147 18.33 8.29 8.25
N ASP A 148 17.12 8.47 8.76
CA ASP A 148 16.80 8.42 10.18
C ASP A 148 16.54 6.97 10.65
N ILE A 149 17.65 6.24 10.79
CA ILE A 149 17.66 4.83 11.18
C ILE A 149 17.06 4.61 12.57
N GLU A 150 17.27 5.54 13.50
CA GLU A 150 16.79 5.43 14.88
C GLU A 150 15.26 5.52 14.93
N THR A 151 14.69 6.51 14.25
CA THR A 151 13.24 6.65 14.13
C THR A 151 12.62 5.43 13.44
N ALA A 152 13.22 4.96 12.34
CA ALA A 152 12.73 3.77 11.64
C ALA A 152 12.70 2.53 12.55
N LYS A 153 13.77 2.30 13.32
CA LYS A 153 13.84 1.19 14.27
C LYS A 153 12.78 1.30 15.37
N ASN A 154 12.61 2.48 15.95
CA ASN A 154 11.63 2.71 17.01
C ASN A 154 10.19 2.49 16.52
N LEU A 155 9.89 2.93 15.29
CA LEU A 155 8.59 2.72 14.65
C LEU A 155 8.29 1.24 14.42
N LEU A 156 9.27 0.47 13.90
CA LEU A 156 9.10 -0.98 13.69
C LEU A 156 8.99 -1.75 14.99
N LEU A 157 9.73 -1.37 16.04
CA LEU A 157 9.60 -1.98 17.36
C LEU A 157 8.19 -1.74 17.91
N LYS A 158 7.69 -0.50 17.80
CA LYS A 158 6.32 -0.18 18.21
C LYS A 158 5.28 -0.99 17.43
N ALA A 159 5.45 -1.10 16.11
CA ALA A 159 4.57 -1.92 15.26
C ALA A 159 4.59 -3.39 15.70
N GLN A 160 5.78 -3.93 16.00
CA GLN A 160 5.95 -5.30 16.43
C GLN A 160 5.29 -5.58 17.79
N THR A 161 5.48 -4.68 18.77
CA THR A 161 4.83 -4.79 20.08
C THR A 161 3.31 -4.84 19.94
N ILE A 162 2.72 -3.92 19.17
CA ILE A 162 1.26 -3.91 18.92
C ILE A 162 0.82 -5.20 18.24
N ALA A 163 1.57 -5.69 17.25
CA ALA A 163 1.25 -6.92 16.55
C ALA A 163 1.27 -8.15 17.48
N GLN A 164 2.27 -8.25 18.36
CA GLN A 164 2.39 -9.33 19.35
C GLN A 164 1.25 -9.29 20.38
N GLU A 165 0.97 -8.11 20.94
CA GLU A 165 -0.10 -7.93 21.94
C GLU A 165 -1.49 -8.27 21.40
N ASN A 166 -1.68 -8.17 20.07
CA ASN A 166 -2.96 -8.40 19.41
C ASN A 166 -3.03 -9.73 18.62
N GLY A 167 -2.03 -10.61 18.75
CA GLY A 167 -2.02 -11.92 18.08
C GLY A 167 -1.96 -11.86 16.55
N LEU A 168 -1.34 -10.81 15.99
CA LEU A 168 -1.22 -10.59 14.54
C LEU A 168 0.08 -11.21 14.00
N ASP A 169 0.20 -12.53 14.09
CA ASP A 169 1.43 -13.28 13.85
C ASP A 169 2.05 -13.03 12.46
N LYS A 170 1.21 -12.89 11.41
CA LYS A 170 1.70 -12.58 10.05
C LYS A 170 2.42 -11.23 10.03
N SER A 171 1.82 -10.19 10.62
CA SER A 171 2.43 -8.85 10.69
C SER A 171 3.71 -8.89 11.52
N VAL A 172 3.79 -9.69 12.58
CA VAL A 172 5.03 -9.90 13.34
C VAL A 172 6.14 -10.45 12.44
N LEU A 173 5.85 -11.48 11.65
CA LEU A 173 6.84 -12.09 10.74
C LEU A 173 7.35 -11.10 9.69
N ASP A 174 6.45 -10.31 9.10
CA ASP A 174 6.84 -9.35 8.07
C ASP A 174 7.63 -8.17 8.64
N LEU A 175 7.29 -7.69 9.85
CA LEU A 175 8.07 -6.68 10.57
C LEU A 175 9.46 -7.18 10.98
N LEU A 176 9.59 -8.45 11.38
CA LEU A 176 10.88 -9.06 11.69
C LEU A 176 11.81 -9.06 10.47
N LYS A 177 11.31 -9.44 9.28
CA LYS A 177 12.09 -9.37 8.03
C LYS A 177 12.55 -7.95 7.70
N GLN A 178 11.69 -6.95 7.94
CA GLN A 178 12.04 -5.55 7.75
C GLN A 178 13.16 -5.12 8.72
N GLN A 179 13.05 -5.47 10.01
CA GLN A 179 14.09 -5.18 11.01
C GLN A 179 15.43 -5.86 10.69
N GLU A 180 15.42 -7.09 10.19
CA GLU A 180 16.65 -7.78 9.75
C GLU A 180 17.32 -7.05 8.57
N THR A 181 16.52 -6.63 7.58
CA THR A 181 17.00 -5.88 6.42
C THR A 181 17.66 -4.57 6.86
N LEU A 182 17.02 -3.86 7.80
CA LEU A 182 17.57 -2.63 8.38
C LEU A 182 18.88 -2.82 9.12
N THR A 183 18.96 -3.89 9.90
CA THR A 183 20.16 -4.18 10.67
C THR A 183 21.34 -4.40 9.72
N LYS A 184 21.11 -5.12 8.60
CA LYS A 184 22.13 -5.31 7.56
C LYS A 184 22.56 -3.99 6.93
N GLN A 185 21.60 -3.16 6.47
CA GLN A 185 21.89 -1.86 5.85
C GLN A 185 22.64 -0.91 6.79
N SER A 186 22.25 -0.88 8.07
CA SER A 186 22.89 -0.04 9.09
C SER A 186 24.33 -0.44 9.35
N ILE A 187 24.64 -1.74 9.32
CA ILE A 187 26.01 -2.26 9.46
C ILE A 187 26.87 -1.87 8.26
N GLU A 188 26.32 -1.96 7.04
CA GLU A 188 27.03 -1.58 5.81
C GLU A 188 27.38 -0.08 5.79
N LEU A 189 26.42 0.79 6.14
CA LEU A 189 26.65 2.24 6.23
C LEU A 189 27.77 2.59 7.23
N LYS A 190 27.76 1.97 8.42
CA LYS A 190 28.82 2.17 9.43
C LYS A 190 30.20 1.75 8.94
N LYS A 191 30.29 0.68 8.13
CA LYS A 191 31.56 0.25 7.53
C LYS A 191 32.07 1.25 6.49
N MET A 192 31.17 1.82 5.70
CA MET A 192 31.52 2.82 4.68
C MET A 192 32.05 4.12 5.28
N ASP A 193 31.49 4.57 6.41
CA ASP A 193 31.98 5.75 7.12
C ASP A 193 33.37 5.51 7.75
N GLN A 194 33.62 4.30 8.26
CA GLN A 194 34.94 3.94 8.80
C GLN A 194 36.02 3.83 7.72
N THR A 195 35.67 3.55 6.46
CA THR A 195 36.62 3.52 5.34
C THR A 195 36.91 4.90 4.71
N LYS A 196 36.15 5.94 5.08
CA LYS A 196 36.34 7.31 4.60
C LYS A 196 37.16 8.20 5.55
N THR A 197 37.65 7.63 6.66
CA THR A 197 38.49 8.31 7.66
C THR A 197 39.91 7.76 7.61
#